data_AF-A0A947TZ65-F1
#
_entry.id   AF-A0A947TZ65-F1
#
_cell.length_a   1.000
_cell.length_b   1.000
_cell.length_c   1.000
_cell.angle_alpha   90.00
_cell.angle_beta   90.00
_cell.angle_gamma   90.00
#
_symmetry.space_group_name_H-M   'P 1'
#
loop_
_entity.id
_entity.type
_entity.pdbx_description
1 polymer ?
#
loop_
_entity_poly.entity_id
_entity_poly.type
_entity_poly.pdbx_seq_one_letter_code
_entity_poly.pdbx_strand_id
1 'polypeptide(L)'
;MSNIPADPLLRIKKLSDSLENNEFENTNALIFAFRQEKDLLSELPAVFEGALESILERLESTAMFGGESCSFSQSDLLAALTIWLEKAKSYLEKQLGIQ
;
A
#
# COMPACT_ATOMS: atom_id res chain seq x y z
N MET A 1 9.89 -9.81 -16.07
CA MET A 1 10.68 -8.88 -15.25
C MET A 1 9.84 -7.64 -14.99
N SER A 2 9.29 -7.47 -13.80
CA SER A 2 8.57 -6.24 -13.44
C SER A 2 9.58 -5.11 -13.34
N ASN A 3 9.56 -4.19 -14.31
CA ASN A 3 10.38 -2.98 -14.31
C ASN A 3 9.84 -2.05 -13.23
N ILE A 4 10.28 -2.23 -11.99
CA ILE A 4 9.90 -1.36 -10.89
C ILE A 4 10.57 -0.01 -11.16
N PRO A 5 9.81 1.09 -11.29
CA PRO A 5 10.41 2.40 -11.54
C PRO A 5 11.36 2.76 -10.40
N ALA A 6 12.52 3.35 -10.73
CA ALA A 6 13.48 3.82 -9.73
C ALA A 6 12.95 5.02 -8.92
N ASP A 7 11.94 5.71 -9.45
CA ASP A 7 11.33 6.87 -8.82
C ASP A 7 10.30 6.45 -7.76
N PRO A 8 10.47 6.84 -6.48
CA PRO A 8 9.59 6.40 -5.40
C PRO A 8 8.20 7.03 -5.50
N LEU A 9 8.05 8.22 -6.10
CA LEU A 9 6.73 8.82 -6.35
C LEU A 9 5.94 8.06 -7.42
N LEU A 10 6.61 7.59 -8.48
CA LEU A 10 6.01 6.77 -9.53
C LEU A 10 5.58 5.40 -9.00
N ARG A 11 6.32 4.82 -8.06
CA ARG A 11 5.90 3.59 -7.35
C ARG A 11 4.63 3.81 -6.54
N ILE A 12 4.58 4.85 -5.72
CA ILE A 12 3.38 5.17 -4.96
C ILE A 12 2.20 5.40 -5.90
N LYS A 13 2.39 6.18 -6.96
CA LYS A 13 1.34 6.43 -7.95
C LYS A 13 0.85 5.14 -8.60
N LYS A 14 1.76 4.20 -8.91
CA LYS A 14 1.38 2.89 -9.46
C LYS A 14 0.55 2.07 -8.46
N LEU A 15 0.96 2.02 -7.20
CA LEU A 15 0.21 1.31 -6.15
C LEU A 15 -1.18 1.92 -5.94
N SER A 16 -1.28 3.25 -5.90
CA SER A 16 -2.56 3.97 -5.81
C SER A 16 -3.48 3.63 -6.99
N ASP A 17 -2.96 3.74 -8.21
CA ASP A 17 -3.71 3.46 -9.45
C ASP A 17 -4.20 2.00 -9.47
N SER A 18 -3.36 1.04 -9.07
CA SER A 18 -3.74 -0.37 -8.97
C SER A 18 -4.79 -0.65 -7.88
N LEU A 19 -4.79 0.11 -6.77
CA LEU A 19 -5.86 0.02 -5.77
C LEU A 19 -7.17 0.59 -6.30
N GLU A 20 -7.13 1.77 -6.94
CA GLU A 20 -8.32 2.46 -7.46
C GLU A 20 -8.98 1.71 -8.62
N ASN A 21 -8.17 1.14 -9.51
CA ASN A 21 -8.64 0.34 -10.65
C ASN A 21 -8.94 -1.12 -10.26
N ASN A 22 -8.78 -1.50 -8.99
CA ASN A 22 -8.96 -2.85 -8.49
C ASN A 22 -8.18 -3.89 -9.33
N GLU A 23 -6.92 -3.57 -9.65
CA GLU A 23 -6.04 -4.43 -10.46
C GLU A 23 -5.54 -5.67 -9.68
N PHE A 24 -5.71 -5.67 -8.36
CA PHE A 24 -5.34 -6.81 -7.53
C PHE A 24 -6.41 -7.89 -7.57
N GLU A 25 -6.01 -9.10 -7.97
CA GLU A 25 -6.93 -10.24 -8.10
C GLU A 25 -7.63 -10.59 -6.78
N ASN A 26 -6.90 -10.49 -5.66
CA ASN A 26 -7.39 -10.78 -4.32
C ASN A 26 -6.58 -10.02 -3.26
N THR A 27 -7.07 -9.98 -2.02
CA THR A 27 -6.39 -9.34 -0.87
C THR A 27 -4.95 -9.86 -0.66
N ASN A 28 -4.71 -11.17 -0.84
CA ASN A 28 -3.36 -11.74 -0.74
C ASN A 28 -2.39 -11.19 -1.80
N ALA A 29 -2.86 -10.98 -3.03
CA ALA A 29 -2.04 -10.43 -4.11
C ALA A 29 -1.66 -8.97 -3.81
N LEU A 30 -2.60 -8.20 -3.26
CA LEU A 30 -2.36 -6.86 -2.76
C LEU A 30 -1.31 -6.87 -1.64
N ILE A 31 -1.49 -7.67 -0.59
CA ILE A 31 -0.54 -7.76 0.54
C ILE A 31 0.87 -8.08 0.04
N PHE A 32 0.98 -9.06 -0.87
CA PHE A 32 2.24 -9.43 -1.46
C PHE A 32 2.88 -8.28 -2.23
N ALA A 33 2.11 -7.56 -3.06
CA ALA A 33 2.62 -6.43 -3.82
C ALA A 33 3.19 -5.32 -2.92
N PHE A 34 2.48 -4.96 -1.84
CA PHE A 34 2.97 -3.95 -0.90
C PHE A 34 4.21 -4.40 -0.11
N ARG A 35 4.26 -5.66 0.35
CA ARG A 35 5.43 -6.21 1.06
C ARG A 35 6.68 -6.29 0.19
N GLN A 36 6.52 -6.41 -1.12
CA GLN A 36 7.62 -6.47 -2.09
C GLN A 36 8.28 -5.10 -2.35
N GLU A 37 7.62 -4.00 -1.99
CA GLU A 37 8.12 -2.63 -2.20
C GLU A 37 9.17 -2.23 -1.14
N LYS A 38 10.17 -3.10 -0.89
CA LYS A 38 11.24 -2.88 0.09
C LYS A 38 12.07 -1.64 -0.19
N ASP A 39 12.24 -1.33 -1.46
CA ASP A 39 13.04 -0.20 -1.91
C ASP A 39 12.26 1.12 -1.73
N LEU A 40 10.92 1.11 -1.82
CA LEU A 40 10.07 2.25 -1.41
C LEU A 40 10.12 2.45 0.11
N LEU A 41 10.01 1.36 0.88
CA LEU A 41 10.07 1.42 2.34
C LEU A 41 11.43 1.90 2.86
N SER A 42 12.52 1.64 2.13
CA SER A 42 13.86 2.10 2.48
C SER A 42 14.02 3.63 2.34
N GLU A 43 13.22 4.25 1.46
CA GLU A 43 13.19 5.70 1.26
C GLU A 43 12.24 6.42 2.24
N LEU A 44 11.44 5.67 3.00
CA LEU A 44 10.49 6.19 3.97
C LEU A 44 10.99 5.98 5.42
N PRO A 45 10.58 6.83 6.37
CA PRO A 45 10.87 6.60 7.79
C PRO A 45 10.28 5.27 8.28
N ALA A 46 10.97 4.60 9.21
CA ALA A 46 10.55 3.30 9.76
C ALA A 46 9.12 3.26 10.33
N VAL A 47 8.57 4.41 10.74
CA VAL A 47 7.16 4.52 11.18
C VAL A 47 6.16 4.15 10.08
N PHE A 48 6.51 4.36 8.80
CA PHE A 48 5.66 4.00 7.67
C PHE A 48 5.61 2.49 7.47
N GLU A 49 6.73 1.78 7.63
CA GLU A 49 6.77 0.31 7.55
C GLU A 49 5.87 -0.31 8.63
N GLY A 50 6.00 0.13 9.88
CA GLY A 50 5.15 -0.36 10.97
C GLY A 50 3.66 -0.08 10.76
N ALA A 51 3.31 1.12 10.24
CA ALA A 51 1.93 1.46 9.91
C ALA A 51 1.38 0.63 8.74
N LEU A 52 2.20 0.37 7.71
CA LEU A 52 1.80 -0.46 6.57
C LEU A 52 1.56 -1.90 7.02
N GLU A 53 2.52 -2.49 7.72
CA GLU A 53 2.42 -3.88 8.21
C GLU A 53 1.18 -4.08 9.07
N SER A 54 0.82 -3.10 9.92
CA SER A 54 -0.41 -3.12 10.73
C SER A 54 -1.71 -3.14 9.91
N ILE A 55 -1.71 -2.51 8.74
CA ILE A 55 -2.87 -2.57 7.84
C ILE A 55 -2.89 -3.92 7.09
N LEU A 56 -1.72 -4.38 6.64
CA LEU A 56 -1.58 -5.63 5.90
C LEU A 56 -1.91 -6.87 6.75
N GLU A 57 -1.51 -6.92 8.02
CA GLU A 57 -1.87 -8.03 8.93
C GLU A 57 -3.38 -8.13 9.14
N ARG A 58 -4.07 -6.98 9.23
CA ARG A 58 -5.53 -6.93 9.38
C ARG A 58 -6.19 -7.41 8.10
N LEU A 59 -5.72 -6.98 6.93
CA LEU A 59 -6.19 -7.46 5.63
C LEU A 59 -5.99 -8.96 5.46
N GLU A 60 -4.82 -9.48 5.84
CA GLU A 60 -4.50 -10.91 5.79
C GLU A 60 -5.48 -11.72 6.65
N SER A 61 -5.72 -11.25 7.88
CA SER A 61 -6.72 -11.82 8.77
C SER A 61 -8.12 -11.79 8.16
N THR A 62 -8.55 -10.65 7.58
CA THR A 62 -9.86 -10.59 6.91
C THR A 62 -9.99 -11.56 5.74
N ALA A 63 -8.87 -11.84 5.04
CA ALA A 63 -8.83 -12.81 3.95
C ALA A 63 -8.83 -14.27 4.43
N MET A 64 -8.23 -14.57 5.59
CA MET A 64 -8.18 -15.93 6.16
C MET A 64 -9.49 -16.35 6.85
N PHE A 65 -10.22 -15.41 7.46
CA PHE A 65 -11.40 -15.70 8.28
C PHE A 65 -12.74 -15.38 7.59
N GLY A 66 -12.73 -14.79 6.38
CA GLY A 66 -13.91 -14.22 5.74
C GLY A 66 -14.39 -15.00 4.51
N GLY A 67 -15.19 -16.04 4.71
CA GLY A 67 -15.92 -16.70 3.61
C GLY A 67 -16.92 -15.78 2.91
N GLU A 68 -17.45 -14.75 3.56
CA GLU A 68 -18.42 -13.81 2.98
C GLU A 68 -18.33 -12.47 3.72
N SER A 69 -17.90 -11.41 3.03
CA SER A 69 -18.30 -10.03 3.28
C SER A 69 -18.40 -9.54 4.74
N CYS A 70 -17.27 -9.15 5.32
CA CYS A 70 -17.29 -7.92 6.12
C CYS A 70 -16.86 -6.76 5.22
N SER A 71 -17.64 -6.51 4.16
CA SER A 71 -17.38 -5.45 3.15
C SER A 71 -17.04 -4.12 3.82
N PHE A 72 -17.68 -3.81 4.96
CA PHE A 72 -17.37 -2.62 5.75
C PHE A 72 -15.94 -2.60 6.31
N SER A 73 -15.48 -3.68 6.94
CA SER A 73 -14.12 -3.74 7.53
C SER A 73 -13.03 -3.80 6.45
N GLN A 74 -13.31 -4.45 5.31
CA GLN A 74 -12.36 -4.49 4.20
C GLN A 74 -12.22 -3.12 3.52
N SER A 75 -13.34 -2.43 3.26
CA SER A 75 -13.31 -1.08 2.68
C SER A 75 -12.59 -0.07 3.57
N ASP A 76 -12.75 -0.15 4.89
CA ASP A 76 -12.01 0.69 5.85
C ASP A 76 -10.50 0.44 5.78
N LEU A 77 -10.08 -0.82 5.68
CA LEU A 77 -8.66 -1.18 5.54
C LEU A 77 -8.06 -0.73 4.21
N LEU A 78 -8.81 -0.83 3.11
CA LEU A 78 -8.39 -0.30 1.81
C LEU A 78 -8.28 1.23 1.85
N ALA A 79 -9.23 1.92 2.49
CA ALA A 79 -9.15 3.37 2.69
C ALA A 79 -7.93 3.75 3.54
N ALA A 80 -7.60 2.99 4.58
CA ALA A 80 -6.40 3.19 5.38
C ALA A 80 -5.11 3.03 4.55
N LEU A 81 -5.06 2.07 3.62
CA LEU A 81 -3.94 1.93 2.67
C LEU A 81 -3.81 3.14 1.74
N THR A 82 -4.93 3.63 1.20
CA THR A 82 -4.93 4.84 0.36
C THR A 82 -4.37 6.03 1.13
N ILE A 83 -4.82 6.25 2.36
CA ILE A 83 -4.31 7.33 3.23
C ILE A 83 -2.81 7.14 3.51
N TRP A 84 -2.35 5.90 3.72
CA TRP A 84 -0.93 5.61 3.91
C TRP A 84 -0.11 6.02 2.68
N LEU A 85 -0.57 5.68 1.48
CA LEU A 85 0.08 6.06 0.22
C LEU A 85 0.13 7.57 0.04
N GLU A 86 -0.96 8.28 0.34
CA GLU A 86 -0.99 9.75 0.28
C GLU A 86 0.03 10.39 1.24
N LYS A 87 0.14 9.86 2.47
CA LYS A 87 1.13 10.33 3.45
C LYS A 87 2.56 10.05 3.00
N ALA A 88 2.81 8.86 2.46
CA ALA A 88 4.12 8.48 1.95
C ALA A 88 4.52 9.36 0.76
N LYS A 89 3.58 9.63 -0.16
CA LYS A 89 3.77 10.55 -1.29
C LYS A 89 4.13 11.95 -0.80
N SER A 90 3.32 12.50 0.09
CA SER A 90 3.54 13.85 0.63
C SER A 90 4.89 13.97 1.35
N TYR A 91 5.30 12.92 2.06
CA TYR A 91 6.62 12.86 2.69
C TYR A 91 7.75 12.90 1.65
N LEU A 92 7.68 12.08 0.61
CA LEU A 92 8.67 12.06 -0.46
C LEU A 92 8.71 13.38 -1.25
N GLU A 93 7.56 13.99 -1.52
CA GLU A 93 7.47 15.32 -2.15
C GLU A 93 8.19 16.39 -1.30
N LYS A 94 8.04 16.35 0.04
CA LYS A 94 8.82 17.22 0.94
C LYS A 94 10.31 16.94 0.87
N GLN A 95 10.69 15.67 0.90
CA GLN A 95 12.09 15.24 0.88
C GLN A 95 12.80 15.66 -0.41
N LEU A 96 12.10 15.56 -1.54
CA LEU A 96 12.61 15.91 -2.86
C LEU A 96 12.50 17.41 -3.19
N GLY A 97 11.87 18.21 -2.32
CA GLY A 97 11.68 19.65 -2.53
C GLY A 97 10.70 19.99 -3.66
N ILE A 98 9.72 19.12 -3.91
CA ILE A 98 8.70 19.26 -4.97
C ILE A 98 7.45 20.02 -4.46
N GLN A 99 7.47 20.44 -3.19
CA GLN A 99 6.31 20.99 -2.50
C GLN A 99 6.10 22.49 -2.67
#